data_AF-A0A956EZG6-F1
#
_entry.id   AF-A0A956EZG6-F1
#
_cell.length_a   1.000
_cell.length_b   1.000
_cell.length_c   1.000
_cell.angle_alpha   90.00
_cell.angle_beta   90.00
_cell.angle_gamma   90.00
#
_symmetry.space_group_name_H-M   'P 1'
#
loop_
_entity.id
_entity.type
_entity.pdbx_description
1 polymer ?
#
loop_
_entity_poly.entity_id
_entity_poly.type
_entity_poly.pdbx_seq_one_letter_code
_entity_poly.pdbx_strand_id
1 'polypeptide(L)'
;QEALDRFERAESLVHAPPHLLYAARASAKLGGYVKARELYNKILRETLAGNAPPAFKQAQKDAASEVAEVEKKIAYLTISVSGPKPGEADVKMDGAEVPKALVGVERPVDPGARKVTVSAPGFVPQEKEVTLAEAAHESISIELVADPNAVVPPPSGGEGGEGPGAGGGEGGSGASLSTQDMGGSSGLRLGAYIGFGVGVVGLALGTVFLLQAGSTQDDSDKLYDEGLCKFKTGFDSSKCTESNTLNEDAASQRTLSGISFGVGGAALVAGVVMFILSSGDSKSARNEPHVTPWVGLNSMGMSGSF
;
A
#
# COMPACT_ATOMS: atom_id res chain seq x y z
N GLN A 1 -5.34 -14.89 -11.05
CA GLN A 1 -4.87 -13.67 -10.36
C GLN A 1 -3.66 -13.98 -9.48
N GLU A 2 -3.72 -15.00 -8.63
CA GLU A 2 -2.61 -15.44 -7.78
C GLU A 2 -1.29 -15.69 -8.51
N ALA A 3 -1.33 -16.32 -9.69
CA ALA A 3 -0.12 -16.54 -10.49
C ALA A 3 0.60 -15.23 -10.85
N LEU A 4 -0.16 -14.20 -11.27
CA LEU A 4 0.41 -12.89 -11.60
C LEU A 4 1.08 -12.27 -10.38
N ASP A 5 0.38 -12.28 -9.24
CA ASP A 5 0.90 -11.75 -7.98
C ASP A 5 2.19 -12.47 -7.53
N ARG A 6 2.23 -13.81 -7.59
CA ARG A 6 3.44 -14.58 -7.23
C ARG A 6 4.63 -14.24 -8.14
N PHE A 7 4.43 -14.09 -9.45
CA PHE A 7 5.51 -13.72 -10.36
C PHE A 7 5.97 -12.27 -10.18
N GLU A 8 5.07 -11.35 -9.85
CA GLU A 8 5.43 -9.96 -9.56
C GLU A 8 6.23 -9.84 -8.27
N ARG A 9 5.89 -10.59 -7.23
CA ARG A 9 6.68 -10.68 -6.00
C ARG A 9 8.05 -11.33 -6.24
N ALA A 10 8.12 -12.38 -7.06
CA ALA A 10 9.39 -12.99 -7.42
C ALA A 10 10.29 -11.98 -8.17
N GLU A 11 9.73 -11.24 -9.12
CA GLU A 11 10.42 -10.20 -9.90
C GLU A 11 10.89 -9.02 -9.03
N SER A 12 10.15 -8.65 -7.98
CA SER A 12 10.57 -7.58 -7.05
C SER A 12 11.74 -7.99 -6.15
N LEU A 13 11.94 -9.29 -5.93
CA LEU A 13 13.09 -9.83 -5.19
C LEU A 13 14.31 -10.01 -6.12
N VAL A 14 14.10 -10.64 -7.27
CA VAL A 14 15.14 -10.90 -8.26
C VAL A 14 14.55 -10.74 -9.67
N HIS A 15 15.13 -9.83 -10.44
CA HIS A 15 14.79 -9.65 -11.84
C HIS A 15 15.18 -10.87 -12.68
N ALA A 16 14.22 -11.44 -13.42
CA ALA A 16 14.47 -12.54 -14.34
C ALA A 16 13.46 -12.56 -15.52
N PRO A 17 13.92 -12.68 -16.78
CA PRO A 17 13.03 -12.78 -17.95
C PRO A 17 11.91 -13.84 -17.84
N PRO A 18 12.14 -15.03 -17.24
CA PRO A 18 11.06 -15.99 -17.00
C PRO A 18 9.95 -15.47 -16.09
N HIS A 19 10.26 -14.68 -15.05
CA HIS A 19 9.24 -14.09 -14.17
C HIS A 19 8.32 -13.16 -14.98
N LEU A 20 8.92 -12.28 -15.78
CA LEU A 20 8.20 -11.38 -16.68
C LEU A 20 7.36 -12.15 -17.71
N LEU A 21 7.89 -13.24 -18.27
CA LEU A 21 7.18 -14.06 -19.26
C LEU A 21 5.90 -14.65 -18.67
N TYR A 22 6.00 -15.25 -17.48
CA TYR A 22 4.83 -15.84 -16.85
C TYR A 22 3.85 -14.79 -16.30
N ALA A 23 4.34 -13.63 -15.84
CA ALA A 23 3.50 -12.49 -15.53
C ALA A 23 2.74 -11.97 -16.76
N ALA A 24 3.39 -11.92 -17.93
CA ALA A 24 2.75 -11.53 -19.19
C ALA A 24 1.66 -12.51 -19.61
N ARG A 25 1.95 -13.81 -19.59
CA ARG A 25 0.98 -14.89 -19.87
C ARG A 25 -0.20 -14.85 -18.90
N ALA A 26 0.06 -14.63 -17.61
CA ALA A 26 -0.98 -14.52 -16.60
C ALA A 26 -1.85 -13.27 -16.82
N SER A 27 -1.25 -12.12 -17.13
CA SER A 27 -1.97 -10.87 -17.43
C SER A 27 -2.86 -11.04 -18.67
N ALA A 28 -2.36 -11.65 -19.74
CA ALA A 28 -3.13 -11.91 -20.95
C ALA A 28 -4.35 -12.83 -20.68
N LYS A 29 -4.18 -13.87 -19.84
CA LYS A 29 -5.30 -14.74 -19.44
C LYS A 29 -6.34 -14.05 -18.56
N LEU A 30 -5.98 -12.94 -17.91
CA LEU A 30 -6.90 -12.09 -17.13
C LEU A 30 -7.55 -10.97 -17.96
N GLY A 31 -7.25 -10.89 -19.27
CA GLY A 31 -7.74 -9.82 -20.15
C GLY A 31 -6.91 -8.52 -20.09
N GLY A 32 -5.83 -8.49 -19.29
CA GLY A 32 -4.89 -7.37 -19.20
C GLY A 32 -3.86 -7.38 -20.32
N TYR A 33 -4.30 -7.13 -21.55
CA TYR A 33 -3.46 -7.21 -22.75
C TYR A 33 -2.45 -6.07 -22.86
N VAL A 34 -2.77 -4.86 -22.40
CA VAL A 34 -1.83 -3.74 -22.39
C VAL A 34 -0.64 -4.07 -21.49
N LYS A 35 -0.90 -4.53 -20.26
CA LYS A 35 0.14 -4.96 -19.32
C LYS A 35 0.94 -6.16 -19.84
N ALA A 36 0.26 -7.15 -20.41
CA ALA A 36 0.94 -8.31 -21.00
C ALA A 36 1.91 -7.89 -22.12
N ARG A 37 1.49 -7.01 -23.03
CA ARG A 37 2.34 -6.46 -24.09
C ARG A 37 3.55 -5.71 -23.53
N GLU A 38 3.36 -4.88 -22.50
CA GLU A 38 4.48 -4.17 -21.86
C GLU A 38 5.51 -5.13 -21.27
N LEU A 39 5.06 -6.18 -20.57
CA LEU A 39 5.94 -7.20 -20.02
C LEU A 39 6.70 -7.97 -21.11
N TYR A 40 6.03 -8.38 -22.20
CA TYR A 40 6.72 -8.98 -23.35
C TYR A 40 7.76 -8.03 -23.95
N ASN A 41 7.40 -6.76 -24.17
CA ASN A 41 8.33 -5.78 -24.72
C ASN A 41 9.51 -5.50 -23.79
N LYS A 42 9.32 -5.57 -22.46
CA LYS A 42 10.42 -5.48 -21.49
C LYS A 42 11.43 -6.61 -21.70
N ILE A 43 10.96 -7.85 -21.84
CA ILE A 43 11.80 -9.02 -22.13
C ILE A 43 12.54 -8.87 -23.46
N LEU A 44 11.86 -8.41 -24.50
CA LEU A 44 12.43 -8.27 -25.85
C LEU A 44 13.48 -7.17 -25.96
N ARG A 45 13.38 -6.13 -25.14
CA ARG A 45 14.35 -5.03 -25.08
C ARG A 45 15.54 -5.33 -24.17
N GLU A 46 15.44 -6.37 -23.34
CA GLU A 46 16.50 -6.76 -22.44
C GLU A 46 17.71 -7.32 -23.21
N THR A 47 18.91 -6.89 -22.85
CA THR A 47 20.14 -7.45 -23.42
C THR A 47 20.68 -8.53 -22.49
N LEU A 48 20.64 -9.79 -22.93
CA LEU A 48 21.16 -10.90 -22.14
C LEU A 48 22.68 -11.00 -22.28
N ALA A 49 23.38 -11.25 -21.16
CA ALA A 49 24.79 -11.59 -21.17
C ALA A 49 25.06 -12.88 -21.97
N GLY A 50 26.26 -13.04 -22.54
CA GLY A 50 26.61 -14.23 -23.34
C GLY A 50 26.45 -15.55 -22.57
N ASN A 51 26.77 -15.52 -21.27
CA ASN A 51 26.64 -16.63 -20.32
C ASN A 51 25.24 -16.71 -19.65
N ALA A 52 24.24 -15.97 -20.13
CA ALA A 52 22.90 -16.00 -19.55
C ALA A 52 22.33 -17.44 -19.55
N PRO A 53 21.57 -17.82 -18.50
CA PRO A 53 20.93 -19.12 -18.42
C PRO A 53 20.08 -19.44 -19.66
N PRO A 54 20.01 -20.71 -20.10
CA PRO A 54 19.17 -21.11 -21.24
C PRO A 54 17.71 -20.67 -21.09
N ALA A 55 17.18 -20.68 -19.86
CA ALA A 55 15.83 -20.24 -19.55
C ALA A 55 15.57 -18.76 -19.92
N PHE A 56 16.57 -17.89 -19.82
CA PHE A 56 16.41 -16.46 -20.18
C PHE A 56 16.31 -16.29 -21.69
N LYS A 57 17.18 -17.00 -22.43
CA LYS A 57 17.15 -17.01 -23.90
C LYS A 57 15.83 -17.60 -24.42
N GLN A 58 15.35 -18.66 -23.78
CA GLN A 58 14.06 -19.24 -24.10
C GLN A 58 12.91 -18.27 -23.80
N ALA A 59 12.94 -17.55 -22.67
CA ALA A 59 11.92 -16.56 -22.35
C ALA A 59 11.86 -15.42 -23.37
N GLN A 60 13.00 -14.95 -23.88
CA GLN A 60 13.02 -13.97 -24.98
C GLN A 60 12.41 -14.52 -26.28
N LYS A 61 12.73 -15.77 -26.62
CA LYS A 61 12.16 -16.43 -27.80
C LYS A 61 10.65 -16.60 -27.68
N ASP A 62 10.18 -17.04 -26.52
CA ASP A 62 8.75 -17.21 -26.24
C ASP A 62 8.03 -15.86 -26.30
N ALA A 63 8.57 -14.82 -25.66
CA ALA A 63 8.03 -13.46 -25.71
C ALA A 63 7.90 -12.94 -27.14
N ALA A 64 8.90 -13.19 -27.99
CA ALA A 64 8.88 -12.78 -29.39
C ALA A 64 7.76 -13.47 -30.18
N SER A 65 7.47 -14.73 -29.84
CA SER A 65 6.40 -15.49 -30.49
C SER A 65 4.99 -15.16 -29.98
N GLU A 66 4.87 -14.71 -28.73
CA GLU A 66 3.57 -14.53 -28.06
C GLU A 66 3.04 -13.09 -28.11
N VAL A 67 3.93 -12.09 -28.23
CA VAL A 67 3.54 -10.67 -28.16
C VAL A 67 2.52 -10.28 -29.23
N ALA A 68 2.65 -10.80 -30.45
CA ALA A 68 1.76 -10.47 -31.57
C ALA A 68 0.31 -10.91 -31.34
N GLU A 69 0.09 -12.02 -30.64
CA GLU A 69 -1.26 -12.49 -30.32
C GLU A 69 -1.94 -11.63 -29.26
N VAL A 70 -1.15 -11.08 -28.33
CA VAL A 70 -1.67 -10.10 -27.34
C VAL A 70 -1.97 -8.76 -28.00
N GLU A 71 -1.10 -8.29 -28.89
CA GLU A 71 -1.29 -7.02 -29.60
C GLU A 71 -2.59 -6.97 -30.41
N LYS A 72 -2.98 -8.09 -31.03
CA LYS A 72 -4.24 -8.23 -31.77
C LYS A 72 -5.48 -8.11 -30.88
N LYS A 73 -5.35 -8.22 -29.56
CA LYS A 73 -6.48 -8.20 -28.62
C LYS A 73 -6.67 -6.85 -27.93
N ILE A 74 -5.67 -5.98 -27.99
CA ILE A 74 -5.71 -4.64 -27.39
C ILE A 74 -6.75 -3.80 -28.11
N ALA A 75 -7.64 -3.17 -27.34
CA ALA A 75 -8.57 -2.18 -27.84
C ALA A 75 -7.93 -0.79 -27.80
N TYR A 76 -8.52 0.16 -28.51
CA TYR A 76 -8.08 1.54 -28.59
C TYR A 76 -9.27 2.45 -28.29
N LEU A 77 -9.04 3.43 -27.42
CA LEU A 77 -10.06 4.39 -27.01
C LEU A 77 -9.53 5.81 -27.17
N THR A 78 -10.32 6.65 -27.82
CA THR A 78 -10.13 8.10 -27.88
C THR A 78 -11.20 8.78 -27.03
N ILE A 79 -10.78 9.62 -26.08
CA ILE A 79 -11.70 10.37 -25.21
C ILE A 79 -11.63 11.85 -25.56
N SER A 80 -12.71 12.38 -26.11
CA SER A 80 -12.87 13.80 -26.44
C SER A 80 -13.77 14.48 -25.41
N VAL A 81 -13.34 15.64 -24.92
CA VAL A 81 -14.10 16.43 -23.95
C VAL A 81 -14.46 17.78 -24.56
N SER A 82 -15.74 18.16 -24.46
CA SER A 82 -16.26 19.45 -24.92
C SER A 82 -16.92 20.22 -23.77
N GLY A 83 -16.87 21.57 -23.82
CA GLY A 83 -17.36 22.46 -22.76
C GLY A 83 -16.24 23.33 -22.16
N PRO A 84 -15.38 22.77 -21.29
CA PRO A 84 -14.23 23.51 -20.71
C PRO A 84 -13.17 23.82 -21.76
N LYS A 85 -12.26 24.76 -21.47
CA LYS A 85 -11.14 25.02 -22.39
C LYS A 85 -10.19 23.82 -22.44
N PRO A 86 -9.47 23.61 -23.56
CA PRO A 86 -8.49 22.53 -23.65
C PRO A 86 -7.50 22.55 -22.48
N GLY A 87 -7.36 21.43 -21.78
CA GLY A 87 -6.48 21.30 -20.62
C GLY A 87 -7.08 21.73 -19.26
N GLU A 88 -8.32 22.23 -19.22
CA GLU A 88 -9.01 22.51 -17.96
C GLU A 88 -9.75 21.27 -17.41
N ALA A 89 -10.09 20.29 -18.26
CA ALA A 89 -10.75 19.06 -17.85
C ALA A 89 -9.78 18.04 -17.21
N ASP A 90 -10.21 17.46 -16.10
CA ASP A 90 -9.60 16.29 -15.47
C ASP A 90 -10.38 15.04 -15.89
N VAL A 91 -9.68 14.08 -16.50
CA VAL A 91 -10.26 12.84 -17.01
C VAL A 91 -9.70 11.67 -16.19
N LYS A 92 -10.56 10.79 -15.72
CA LYS A 92 -10.21 9.53 -15.08
C LYS A 92 -10.81 8.35 -15.85
N MET A 93 -10.04 7.29 -15.99
CA MET A 93 -10.46 6.03 -16.58
C MET A 93 -10.28 4.94 -15.52
N ASP A 94 -11.37 4.35 -15.06
CA ASP A 94 -11.42 3.32 -14.00
C ASP A 94 -10.71 3.77 -12.71
N GLY A 95 -10.88 5.05 -12.39
CA GLY A 95 -10.27 5.72 -11.24
C GLY A 95 -8.84 6.21 -11.46
N ALA A 96 -8.14 5.77 -12.51
CA ALA A 96 -6.79 6.22 -12.84
C ALA A 96 -6.80 7.52 -13.65
N GLU A 97 -5.91 8.45 -13.33
CA GLU A 97 -5.83 9.74 -14.01
C GLU A 97 -5.28 9.60 -15.44
N VAL A 98 -5.99 10.22 -16.39
CA VAL A 98 -5.56 10.37 -17.77
C VAL A 98 -4.84 11.73 -17.87
N PRO A 99 -3.53 11.76 -18.20
CA PRO A 99 -2.81 13.00 -18.39
C PRO A 99 -3.52 13.90 -19.41
N LYS A 100 -3.65 15.20 -19.09
CA LYS A 100 -4.40 16.16 -19.92
C LYS A 100 -3.90 16.23 -21.36
N ALA A 101 -2.60 16.06 -21.57
CA ALA A 101 -1.97 16.02 -22.88
C ALA A 101 -2.39 14.81 -23.75
N LEU A 102 -2.99 13.78 -23.14
CA LEU A 102 -3.46 12.58 -23.83
C LEU A 102 -4.98 12.59 -24.06
N VAL A 103 -5.69 13.63 -23.64
CA VAL A 103 -7.11 13.80 -23.97
C VAL A 103 -7.23 14.12 -25.47
N GLY A 104 -8.13 13.43 -26.17
CA GLY A 104 -8.30 13.48 -27.62
C GLY A 104 -7.29 12.65 -28.43
N VAL A 105 -6.36 11.97 -27.75
CA VAL A 105 -5.38 11.06 -28.39
C VAL A 105 -5.87 9.62 -28.24
N GLU A 106 -5.76 8.84 -29.31
CA GLU A 106 -6.06 7.41 -29.28
C GLU A 106 -5.07 6.66 -28.39
N ARG A 107 -5.59 5.82 -27.49
CA ARG A 107 -4.78 5.08 -26.52
C ARG A 107 -5.10 3.60 -26.49
N PRO A 108 -4.08 2.73 -26.35
CA PRO A 108 -4.31 1.32 -26.10
C PRO A 108 -4.93 1.14 -24.70
N VAL A 109 -5.99 0.35 -24.63
CA VAL A 109 -6.75 0.03 -23.43
C VAL A 109 -7.13 -1.45 -23.44
N ASP A 110 -7.35 -2.01 -22.26
CA ASP A 110 -7.84 -3.38 -22.15
C ASP A 110 -9.32 -3.44 -22.55
N PRO A 111 -9.74 -4.47 -23.31
CA PRO A 111 -11.14 -4.67 -23.67
C PRO A 111 -12.00 -4.98 -22.44
N GLY A 112 -13.31 -4.83 -22.59
CA GLY A 112 -14.30 -4.96 -21.53
C GLY A 112 -14.95 -3.64 -21.15
N ALA A 113 -15.70 -3.65 -20.05
CA ALA A 113 -16.37 -2.46 -19.53
C ALA A 113 -15.36 -1.52 -18.85
N ARG A 114 -15.36 -0.26 -19.29
CA ARG A 114 -14.51 0.82 -18.76
C ARG A 114 -15.38 1.99 -18.32
N LYS A 115 -15.01 2.60 -17.20
CA LYS A 115 -15.69 3.78 -16.64
C LYS A 115 -14.84 5.02 -16.86
N VAL A 116 -15.38 5.99 -17.60
CA VAL A 116 -14.73 7.27 -17.83
C VAL A 116 -15.45 8.36 -17.04
N THR A 117 -14.72 9.01 -16.14
CA THR A 117 -15.22 10.15 -15.35
C THR A 117 -14.51 11.41 -15.81
N VAL A 118 -15.25 12.47 -16.07
CA VAL A 118 -14.72 13.76 -16.51
C VAL A 118 -15.25 14.85 -15.58
N SER A 119 -14.36 15.69 -15.07
CA SER A 119 -14.69 16.84 -14.23
C SER A 119 -13.91 18.06 -14.67
N ALA A 120 -14.51 19.25 -14.54
CA ALA A 120 -13.80 20.51 -14.78
C ALA A 120 -14.35 21.60 -13.85
N PRO A 121 -13.54 22.62 -13.48
CA PRO A 121 -14.01 23.73 -12.66
C PRO A 121 -15.18 24.47 -13.32
N GLY A 122 -16.28 24.65 -12.60
CA GLY A 122 -17.48 25.32 -13.14
C GLY A 122 -18.40 24.43 -13.95
N PHE A 123 -18.16 23.12 -14.01
CA PHE A 123 -18.97 22.14 -14.74
C PHE A 123 -19.44 21.01 -13.82
N VAL A 124 -20.61 20.44 -14.13
CA VAL A 124 -21.12 19.25 -13.47
C VAL A 124 -20.30 18.03 -13.93
N PRO A 125 -19.71 17.24 -13.03
CA PRO A 125 -18.95 16.06 -13.42
C PRO A 125 -19.84 15.05 -14.15
N GLN A 126 -19.29 14.40 -15.17
CA GLN A 126 -19.97 13.39 -15.97
C GLN A 126 -19.26 12.05 -15.86
N GLU A 127 -20.04 10.97 -15.86
CA GLU A 127 -19.56 9.60 -15.90
C GLU A 127 -20.17 8.88 -17.10
N LYS A 128 -19.34 8.13 -17.83
CA LYS A 128 -19.75 7.35 -18.99
C LYS A 128 -19.12 5.97 -18.94
N GLU A 129 -19.95 4.95 -19.05
CA GLU A 129 -19.50 3.56 -19.20
C GLU A 129 -19.43 3.19 -20.68
N VAL A 130 -18.37 2.49 -21.07
CA VAL A 130 -18.09 2.08 -22.45
C VAL A 130 -17.65 0.63 -22.43
N THR A 131 -18.18 -0.20 -23.33
CA THR A 131 -17.78 -1.61 -23.45
C THR A 131 -16.99 -1.81 -24.73
N LEU A 132 -15.70 -2.08 -24.59
CA LEU A 132 -14.78 -2.26 -25.71
C LEU A 132 -14.65 -3.74 -26.07
N ALA A 133 -14.78 -4.08 -27.35
CA ALA A 133 -14.45 -5.41 -27.85
C ALA A 133 -12.94 -5.55 -28.08
N GLU A 134 -12.43 -6.79 -28.16
CA GLU A 134 -11.04 -7.04 -28.57
C GLU A 134 -10.76 -6.40 -29.94
N ALA A 135 -9.59 -5.77 -30.09
CA ALA A 135 -9.17 -5.04 -31.30
C ALA A 135 -10.06 -3.84 -31.71
N ALA A 136 -11.03 -3.43 -30.89
CA ALA A 136 -11.92 -2.33 -31.23
C ALA A 136 -11.18 -0.99 -31.18
N HIS A 137 -11.54 -0.08 -32.10
CA HIS A 137 -11.16 1.33 -32.04
C HIS A 137 -12.43 2.13 -31.79
N GLU A 138 -12.56 2.73 -30.61
CA GLU A 138 -13.73 3.49 -30.22
C GLU A 138 -13.36 4.94 -29.88
N SER A 139 -14.28 5.86 -30.19
CA SER A 139 -14.13 7.27 -29.87
C SER A 139 -15.36 7.74 -29.11
N ILE A 140 -15.15 8.29 -27.92
CA ILE A 140 -16.23 8.83 -27.09
C ILE A 140 -16.08 10.34 -26.95
N SER A 141 -17.19 11.04 -27.13
CA SER A 141 -17.31 12.46 -26.78
C SER A 141 -18.11 12.59 -25.51
N ILE A 142 -17.58 13.36 -24.55
CA ILE A 142 -18.21 13.70 -23.28
C ILE A 142 -18.34 15.21 -23.23
N GLU A 143 -19.58 15.69 -23.23
CA GLU A 143 -19.90 17.11 -23.10
C GLU A 143 -20.17 17.42 -21.63
N LEU A 144 -19.40 18.36 -21.08
CA LEU A 144 -19.62 18.87 -19.74
C LEU A 144 -20.56 20.07 -19.79
N VAL A 145 -21.59 20.03 -18.96
CA VAL A 145 -22.56 21.12 -18.80
C VAL A 145 -22.08 22.02 -17.67
N ALA A 146 -22.11 23.34 -17.89
CA ALA A 146 -21.77 24.32 -16.88
C ALA A 146 -22.69 24.16 -15.66
N ASP A 147 -22.11 24.14 -14.46
CA ASP A 147 -22.89 24.06 -13.22
C ASP A 147 -23.43 25.46 -12.90
N PRO A 148 -24.77 25.68 -12.94
CA PRO A 148 -25.36 26.97 -12.64
C PRO A 148 -25.16 27.41 -11.18
N ASN A 149 -24.74 26.50 -10.29
CA ASN A 149 -24.43 26.79 -8.89
C ASN A 149 -22.93 26.87 -8.60
N ALA A 150 -22.08 26.81 -9.62
CA ALA A 150 -20.63 26.92 -9.43
C ALA A 150 -20.25 28.29 -8.88
N VAL A 151 -19.84 28.32 -7.61
CA VAL A 151 -19.17 29.48 -7.02
C VAL A 151 -17.81 29.59 -7.68
N VAL A 152 -17.66 30.55 -8.60
CA VAL A 152 -16.37 30.89 -9.22
C VAL A 152 -15.43 31.31 -8.08
N PRO A 153 -14.35 30.57 -7.77
CA PRO A 153 -13.38 31.05 -6.81
C PRO A 153 -12.75 32.33 -7.38
N PRO A 154 -12.64 33.42 -6.60
CA PRO A 154 -12.10 34.67 -7.09
C PRO A 154 -10.67 34.46 -7.61
N PRO A 155 -10.26 35.17 -8.67
CA PRO A 155 -8.90 35.07 -9.19
C PRO A 155 -7.92 35.41 -8.07
N SER A 156 -7.09 34.43 -7.71
CA SER A 156 -5.98 34.64 -6.78
C SER A 156 -4.95 35.54 -7.46
N GLY A 157 -5.12 36.85 -7.28
CA GLY A 157 -4.09 37.84 -7.51
C GLY A 157 -2.96 37.60 -6.51
N GLY A 158 -1.77 37.33 -7.03
CA GLY A 158 -0.57 37.18 -6.22
C GLY A 158 -0.13 38.53 -5.66
N GLU A 159 0.35 38.52 -4.42
CA GLU A 159 1.40 39.41 -3.94
C GLU A 159 2.16 38.69 -2.82
N GLY A 160 3.48 38.76 -2.92
CA GLY A 160 4.42 37.87 -2.24
C GLY A 160 4.68 38.19 -0.78
N GLY A 161 5.19 37.18 -0.09
CA GLY A 161 5.80 37.27 1.23
C GLY A 161 6.66 36.03 1.47
N GLU A 162 7.93 36.15 1.13
CA GLU A 162 9.00 35.17 1.37
C GLU A 162 9.21 34.89 2.88
N GLY A 163 9.47 33.64 3.24
CA GLY A 163 9.91 33.24 4.57
C GLY A 163 9.93 31.70 4.79
N PRO A 164 11.09 31.05 4.98
CA PRO A 164 11.28 29.63 4.68
C PRO A 164 11.20 28.68 5.89
N GLY A 165 10.86 27.41 5.62
CA GLY A 165 11.66 26.29 6.10
C GLY A 165 10.98 25.17 6.91
N ALA A 166 11.03 23.96 6.34
CA ALA A 166 10.97 22.62 6.97
C ALA A 166 9.62 22.19 7.59
N GLY A 167 9.13 20.96 7.46
CA GLY A 167 9.67 19.70 6.95
C GLY A 167 8.53 18.66 7.03
N GLY A 168 8.65 17.57 6.26
CA GLY A 168 7.57 16.63 5.96
C GLY A 168 6.93 15.88 7.14
N GLY A 169 5.83 15.19 6.82
CA GLY A 169 5.18 14.25 7.72
C GLY A 169 3.98 13.59 7.04
N GLU A 170 4.21 12.37 6.54
CA GLU A 170 3.23 11.43 6.04
C GLU A 170 2.02 11.26 6.96
N GLY A 171 0.83 11.25 6.35
CA GLY A 171 -0.41 10.82 6.99
C GLY A 171 -0.45 9.31 7.12
N GLY A 172 -0.07 8.82 8.31
CA GLY A 172 -0.41 7.49 8.80
C GLY A 172 -1.66 7.57 9.67
N SER A 173 -2.78 7.13 9.11
CA SER A 173 -4.06 6.94 9.78
C SER A 173 -3.92 5.97 10.97
N GLY A 174 -4.21 6.46 12.18
CA GLY A 174 -4.25 5.67 13.40
C GLY A 174 -5.48 6.04 14.22
N ALA A 175 -6.34 5.05 14.45
CA ALA A 175 -7.60 5.18 15.18
C ALA A 175 -7.41 5.81 16.56
N SER A 176 -8.11 6.91 16.82
CA SER A 176 -8.26 7.48 18.16
C SER A 176 -9.03 6.51 19.07
N LEU A 177 -8.30 5.81 19.92
CA LEU A 177 -8.83 5.32 21.19
C LEU A 177 -8.73 6.47 22.19
N SER A 178 -9.89 7.03 22.52
CA SER A 178 -10.10 8.05 23.55
C SER A 178 -9.40 7.64 24.84
N THR A 179 -8.33 8.34 25.20
CA THR A 179 -7.68 8.19 26.51
C THR A 179 -8.24 9.28 27.41
N GLN A 180 -9.02 8.87 28.41
CA GLN A 180 -9.45 9.74 29.49
C GLN A 180 -8.23 10.26 30.25
N ASP A 181 -8.23 11.56 30.43
CA ASP A 181 -7.24 12.37 31.14
C ASP A 181 -7.13 11.89 32.61
N MET A 182 -6.02 11.21 32.94
CA MET A 182 -5.65 10.83 34.30
C MET A 182 -4.28 11.45 34.58
N GLY A 183 -4.29 12.74 34.92
CA GLY A 183 -3.12 13.49 35.35
C GLY A 183 -2.53 12.92 36.65
N GLY A 184 -1.40 12.23 36.53
CA GLY A 184 -0.58 11.76 37.64
C GLY A 184 0.41 10.68 37.20
N SER A 185 1.63 10.69 37.77
CA SER A 185 2.71 9.72 37.47
C SER A 185 2.28 8.24 37.57
N SER A 186 1.19 7.95 38.28
CA SER A 186 0.53 6.64 38.36
C SER A 186 -0.07 6.16 37.03
N GLY A 187 -0.58 7.06 36.18
CA GLY A 187 -1.18 6.71 34.88
C GLY A 187 -0.15 6.23 33.86
N LEU A 188 1.02 6.87 33.82
CA LEU A 188 2.14 6.43 32.97
C LEU A 188 2.71 5.08 33.41
N ARG A 189 2.74 4.79 34.72
CA ARG A 189 3.19 3.49 35.23
C ARG A 189 2.22 2.38 34.87
N LEU A 190 0.92 2.62 34.99
CA LEU A 190 -0.09 1.67 34.55
C LEU A 190 -0.02 1.42 33.03
N GLY A 191 0.15 2.48 32.23
CA GLY A 191 0.38 2.38 30.79
C GLY A 191 1.64 1.58 30.43
N ALA A 192 2.73 1.76 31.18
CA ALA A 192 3.95 0.98 31.02
C ALA A 192 3.74 -0.52 31.30
N TYR A 193 3.08 -0.88 32.41
CA TYR A 193 2.80 -2.29 32.74
C TYR A 193 1.90 -2.96 31.70
N ILE A 194 0.89 -2.24 31.19
CA ILE A 194 0.03 -2.75 30.12
C ILE A 194 0.84 -2.95 28.83
N GLY A 195 1.67 -1.98 28.45
CA GLY A 195 2.57 -2.09 27.29
C GLY A 195 3.53 -3.27 27.37
N PHE A 196 4.16 -3.48 28.54
CA PHE A 196 5.01 -4.65 28.78
C PHE A 196 4.25 -5.96 28.73
N GLY A 197 3.05 -6.04 29.34
CA GLY A 197 2.23 -7.25 29.36
C GLY A 197 1.79 -7.69 27.95
N VAL A 198 1.28 -6.74 27.15
CA VAL A 198 0.87 -7.01 25.76
C VAL A 198 2.07 -7.37 24.89
N GLY A 199 3.20 -6.67 25.07
CA GLY A 199 4.43 -6.92 24.33
C GLY A 199 5.00 -8.34 24.54
N VAL A 200 5.09 -8.80 25.78
CA VAL A 200 5.62 -10.13 26.11
C VAL A 200 4.72 -11.25 25.56
N VAL A 201 3.40 -11.11 25.68
CA VAL A 201 2.45 -12.11 25.13
C VAL A 201 2.54 -12.16 23.60
N GLY A 202 2.64 -11.00 22.92
CA GLY A 202 2.81 -10.92 21.47
C GLY A 202 4.09 -11.59 20.98
N LEU A 203 5.22 -11.39 21.67
CA LEU A 203 6.49 -12.05 21.34
C LEU A 203 6.46 -13.57 21.63
N ALA A 204 5.84 -14.00 22.73
CA ALA A 204 5.73 -15.43 23.05
C ALA A 204 4.89 -16.19 22.02
N LEU A 205 3.73 -15.64 21.63
CA LEU A 205 2.92 -16.24 20.56
C LEU A 205 3.63 -16.16 19.20
N GLY A 206 4.26 -15.03 18.87
CA GLY A 206 5.00 -14.84 17.62
C GLY A 206 6.17 -15.81 17.45
N THR A 207 6.90 -16.11 18.52
CA THR A 207 8.04 -17.06 18.51
C THR A 207 7.59 -18.51 18.35
N VAL A 208 6.49 -18.94 18.98
CA VAL A 208 5.91 -20.28 18.77
C VAL A 208 5.50 -20.47 17.30
N PHE A 209 4.79 -19.48 16.74
CA PHE A 209 4.39 -19.53 15.33
C PHE A 209 5.58 -19.43 14.36
N LEU A 210 6.66 -18.72 14.72
CA LEU A 210 7.88 -18.65 13.91
C LEU A 210 8.61 -19.99 13.87
N LEU A 211 8.73 -20.68 15.02
CA LEU A 211 9.32 -22.02 15.08
C LEU A 211 8.49 -23.04 14.30
N GLN A 212 7.16 -22.94 14.39
CA GLN A 212 6.25 -23.81 13.64
C GLN A 212 6.37 -23.58 12.12
N ALA A 213 6.41 -22.31 11.68
CA ALA A 213 6.61 -21.96 10.28
C ALA A 213 7.99 -22.39 9.72
N GLY A 214 9.02 -22.44 10.57
CA GLY A 214 10.31 -23.01 10.23
C GLY A 214 10.22 -24.52 9.97
N SER A 215 9.61 -25.26 10.89
CA SER A 215 9.43 -26.72 10.74
C SER A 215 8.59 -27.12 9.52
N THR A 216 7.55 -26.35 9.20
CA THR A 216 6.71 -26.59 8.01
C THR A 216 7.48 -26.29 6.71
N GLN A 217 8.41 -25.33 6.72
CA GLN A 217 9.27 -25.06 5.57
C GLN A 217 10.29 -26.18 5.37
N ASP A 218 10.93 -26.65 6.44
CA ASP A 218 11.88 -27.77 6.38
C ASP A 218 11.20 -29.05 5.85
N ASP A 219 9.96 -29.30 6.22
CA ASP A 219 9.20 -30.44 5.71
C ASP A 219 8.76 -30.24 4.25
N SER A 220 8.46 -29.00 3.82
CA SER A 220 8.23 -28.67 2.40
C SER A 220 9.48 -28.85 1.54
N ASP A 221 10.64 -28.42 2.03
CA ASP A 221 11.91 -28.50 1.32
C ASP A 221 12.37 -29.97 1.19
N LYS A 222 12.15 -30.81 2.22
CA LYS A 222 12.37 -32.27 2.14
C LYS A 222 11.49 -32.93 1.07
N LEU A 223 10.22 -32.56 0.99
CA LEU A 223 9.29 -33.10 -0.03
C LEU A 223 9.65 -32.63 -1.45
N TYR A 224 10.25 -31.44 -1.58
CA TYR A 224 10.77 -30.93 -2.85
C TYR A 224 12.06 -31.65 -3.28
N ASP A 225 12.99 -31.87 -2.35
CA ASP A 225 14.26 -32.57 -2.59
C ASP A 225 14.08 -34.07 -2.88
N GLU A 226 13.01 -34.70 -2.37
CA GLU A 226 12.61 -36.07 -2.74
C GLU A 226 12.11 -36.20 -4.20
N GLY A 227 12.04 -35.10 -4.96
CA GLY A 227 11.86 -35.12 -6.41
C GLY A 227 10.42 -35.30 -6.87
N LEU A 228 9.43 -35.07 -6.00
CA LEU A 228 8.00 -35.22 -6.30
C LEU A 228 7.48 -34.19 -7.32
N CYS A 229 8.23 -33.10 -7.57
CA CYS A 229 7.98 -32.13 -8.64
C CYS A 229 8.95 -32.26 -9.84
N LYS A 230 9.63 -33.40 -10.01
CA LYS A 230 10.35 -33.70 -11.26
C LYS A 230 9.41 -34.45 -12.20
N PHE A 231 9.14 -33.83 -13.34
CA PHE A 231 8.37 -34.36 -14.47
C PHE A 231 9.08 -35.55 -15.12
N LYS A 232 9.16 -36.70 -14.43
CA LYS A 232 9.49 -37.98 -15.04
C LYS A 232 8.53 -39.04 -14.50
N THR A 233 7.51 -39.27 -15.33
CA THR A 233 6.58 -40.42 -15.33
C THR A 233 5.77 -40.63 -14.06
N GLY A 234 4.60 -39.98 -14.00
CA GLY A 234 3.56 -40.21 -12.98
C GLY A 234 3.17 -38.92 -12.27
N PHE A 235 2.26 -38.15 -12.87
CA PHE A 235 1.70 -36.96 -12.23
C PHE A 235 0.64 -37.40 -11.21
N ASP A 236 0.99 -37.40 -9.93
CA ASP A 236 0.04 -37.61 -8.84
C ASP A 236 -0.45 -36.26 -8.31
N SER A 237 -1.65 -35.87 -8.73
CA SER A 237 -2.28 -34.59 -8.40
C SER A 237 -2.58 -34.42 -6.90
N SER A 238 -2.65 -35.52 -6.14
CA SER A 238 -3.00 -35.48 -4.72
C SER A 238 -1.86 -34.88 -3.88
N LYS A 239 -0.61 -35.26 -4.17
CA LYS A 239 0.56 -34.82 -3.39
C LYS A 239 0.97 -33.38 -3.67
N CYS A 240 0.74 -32.89 -4.89
CA CYS A 240 0.92 -31.48 -5.22
C CYS A 240 -0.13 -30.57 -4.56
N THR A 241 -1.32 -31.10 -4.27
CA THR A 241 -2.37 -30.35 -3.58
C THR A 241 -2.01 -30.18 -2.10
N GLU A 242 -1.49 -31.22 -1.45
CA GLU A 242 -1.04 -31.21 -0.06
C GLU A 242 0.16 -30.27 0.17
N SER A 243 1.11 -30.22 -0.78
CA SER A 243 2.22 -29.26 -0.74
C SER A 243 1.75 -27.81 -0.91
N ASN A 244 0.73 -27.55 -1.74
CA ASN A 244 0.16 -26.21 -1.88
C ASN A 244 -0.57 -25.76 -0.61
N THR A 245 -1.33 -26.64 0.04
CA THR A 245 -2.01 -26.31 1.31
C THR A 245 -1.02 -26.04 2.44
N LEU A 246 0.06 -26.82 2.53
CA LEU A 246 1.13 -26.60 3.51
C LEU A 246 1.86 -25.27 3.28
N ASN A 247 2.06 -24.87 2.02
CA ASN A 247 2.69 -23.60 1.67
C ASN A 247 1.75 -22.39 1.91
N GLU A 248 0.44 -22.56 1.73
CA GLU A 248 -0.58 -21.56 2.11
C GLU A 248 -0.67 -21.39 3.63
N ASP A 249 -0.63 -22.49 4.39
CA ASP A 249 -0.57 -22.46 5.85
C ASP A 249 0.71 -21.78 6.35
N ALA A 250 1.87 -22.07 5.74
CA ALA A 250 3.13 -21.41 6.07
C ALA A 250 3.12 -19.91 5.75
N ALA A 251 2.50 -19.49 4.64
CA ALA A 251 2.37 -18.08 4.26
C ALA A 251 1.41 -17.30 5.18
N SER A 252 0.30 -17.94 5.58
CA SER A 252 -0.65 -17.39 6.56
C SER A 252 0.00 -17.24 7.93
N GLN A 253 0.74 -18.26 8.40
CA GLN A 253 1.48 -18.23 9.67
C GLN A 253 2.59 -17.17 9.68
N ARG A 254 3.31 -16.96 8.57
CA ARG A 254 4.32 -15.89 8.45
C ARG A 254 3.71 -14.49 8.50
N THR A 255 2.54 -14.29 7.89
CA THR A 255 1.83 -13.00 7.92
C THR A 255 1.31 -12.69 9.33
N LEU A 256 0.71 -13.69 9.99
CA LEU A 256 0.26 -13.59 11.39
C LEU A 256 1.43 -13.37 12.36
N SER A 257 2.57 -14.03 12.14
CA SER A 257 3.80 -13.83 12.92
C SER A 257 4.36 -12.41 12.72
N GLY A 258 4.39 -11.90 11.48
CA GLY A 258 4.83 -10.53 11.18
C GLY A 258 3.99 -9.45 11.87
N ILE A 259 2.66 -9.58 11.86
CA ILE A 259 1.75 -8.67 12.59
C ILE A 259 1.99 -8.76 14.10
N SER A 260 2.18 -9.96 14.63
CA SER A 260 2.41 -10.19 16.07
C SER A 260 3.74 -9.59 16.55
N PHE A 261 4.82 -9.71 15.76
CA PHE A 261 6.10 -9.08 16.06
C PHE A 261 6.06 -7.55 15.89
N GLY A 262 5.36 -7.05 14.88
CA GLY A 262 5.18 -5.61 14.66
C GLY A 262 4.43 -4.95 15.82
N VAL A 263 3.27 -5.49 16.20
CA VAL A 263 2.45 -4.97 17.30
C VAL A 263 3.14 -5.18 18.65
N GLY A 264 3.70 -6.38 18.90
CA GLY A 264 4.41 -6.69 20.14
C GLY A 264 5.67 -5.85 20.33
N GLY A 265 6.46 -5.66 19.27
CA GLY A 265 7.66 -4.82 19.29
C GLY A 265 7.34 -3.34 19.54
N ALA A 266 6.33 -2.79 18.85
CA ALA A 266 5.89 -1.41 19.06
C ALA A 266 5.38 -1.17 20.49
N ALA A 267 4.60 -2.11 21.04
CA ALA A 267 4.08 -2.03 22.41
C ALA A 267 5.20 -2.03 23.47
N LEU A 268 6.25 -2.83 23.28
CA LEU A 268 7.42 -2.84 24.19
C LEU A 268 8.18 -1.51 24.16
N VAL A 269 8.44 -0.97 22.97
CA VAL A 269 9.14 0.33 22.84
C VAL A 269 8.33 1.43 23.53
N ALA A 270 7.01 1.49 23.28
CA ALA A 270 6.13 2.46 23.94
C ALA A 270 6.11 2.29 25.47
N GLY A 271 6.04 1.05 25.97
CA GLY A 271 6.08 0.75 27.41
C GLY A 271 7.38 1.19 28.08
N VAL A 272 8.54 0.96 27.44
CA VAL A 272 9.86 1.41 27.93
C VAL A 272 9.93 2.93 27.99
N VAL A 273 9.49 3.64 26.94
CA VAL A 273 9.48 5.11 26.90
C VAL A 273 8.60 5.67 28.03
N MET A 274 7.40 5.11 28.22
CA MET A 274 6.47 5.56 29.24
C MET A 274 7.00 5.29 30.67
N PHE A 275 7.71 4.17 30.88
CA PHE A 275 8.35 3.83 32.15
C PHE A 275 9.46 4.82 32.52
N ILE A 276 10.34 5.16 31.56
CA ILE A 276 11.43 6.12 31.75
C ILE A 276 10.88 7.50 32.10
N LEU A 277 9.85 7.96 31.38
CA LEU A 277 9.20 9.26 31.66
C LEU A 277 8.50 9.28 33.02
N SER A 278 7.96 8.15 33.49
CA SER A 278 7.32 8.05 34.81
C SER A 278 8.29 8.07 36.00
N SER A 279 9.60 7.99 35.74
CA SER A 279 10.66 7.97 36.74
C SER A 279 11.31 9.34 36.95
N GLY A 280 10.91 10.37 36.19
CA GLY A 280 11.32 11.76 36.41
C GLY A 280 10.63 12.37 37.63
N ASP A 281 11.44 12.85 38.59
CA ASP A 281 11.01 13.41 39.88
C ASP A 281 9.96 14.52 39.72
N SER A 282 8.71 14.21 40.06
CA SER A 282 7.68 15.21 40.33
C SER A 282 7.61 15.39 41.84
N LYS A 283 8.39 16.35 42.38
CA LYS A 283 8.12 16.95 43.68
C LYS A 283 6.74 17.59 43.62
N SER A 284 5.71 16.81 43.96
CA SER A 284 4.37 17.32 44.16
C SER A 284 4.44 18.31 45.32
N ALA A 285 4.23 19.59 45.04
CA ALA A 285 4.06 20.61 46.04
C ALA A 285 2.87 20.23 46.92
N ARG A 286 3.16 19.62 48.06
CA ARG A 286 2.19 19.44 49.11
C ARG A 286 1.85 20.83 49.62
N ASN A 287 0.63 21.31 49.36
CA ASN A 287 0.08 22.45 50.09
C ASN A 287 -0.05 22.02 51.55
N GLU A 288 1.02 22.17 52.32
CA GLU A 288 0.95 22.10 53.77
C GLU A 288 0.47 23.46 54.27
N PRO A 289 -0.57 23.50 55.12
CA PRO A 289 -1.04 24.75 55.68
C PRO A 289 0.07 25.35 56.54
N HIS A 290 0.41 26.61 56.28
CA HIS A 290 1.43 27.31 57.03
C HIS A 290 0.88 28.64 57.52
N VAL A 291 1.23 28.98 58.75
CA VAL A 291 0.85 30.23 59.40
C VAL A 291 2.12 30.94 59.83
N THR A 292 2.27 32.19 59.42
CA THR A 292 3.40 33.04 59.78
C THR A 292 2.89 34.25 60.58
N PRO A 293 3.35 34.42 61.84
CA PRO A 293 3.04 35.62 62.61
C PRO A 293 3.88 36.80 62.13
N TRP A 294 3.33 38.01 62.26
CA TRP A 294 4.08 39.24 62.07
C TRP A 294 3.75 40.27 63.16
N VAL A 295 4.71 41.13 63.46
CA VAL A 295 4.63 42.18 64.48
C VAL A 295 5.10 43.49 63.85
N GLY A 296 4.28 44.54 63.96
CA GLY A 296 4.58 45.90 63.54
C GLY A 296 4.47 46.89 64.72
N LEU A 297 4.86 48.14 64.49
CA LEU A 297 4.78 49.18 65.50
C LEU A 297 3.29 49.44 65.86
N ASN A 298 2.89 49.02 67.06
CA ASN A 298 1.52 49.02 67.61
C ASN A 298 0.52 47.96 67.08
N SER A 299 0.96 46.90 66.40
CA SER A 299 0.09 45.75 66.11
C SER A 299 0.86 44.45 65.93
N MET A 300 0.20 43.32 66.17
CA MET A 300 0.69 42.00 65.78
C MET A 300 -0.48 41.13 65.32
N GLY A 301 -0.20 40.21 64.40
CA GLY A 301 -1.20 39.30 63.86
C GLY A 301 -0.58 38.04 63.26
N MET A 302 -1.42 37.17 62.71
CA MET A 302 -0.99 35.97 61.99
C MET A 302 -1.65 35.90 60.63
N SER A 303 -0.89 35.49 59.62
CA SER A 303 -1.36 35.25 58.27
C SER A 303 -1.03 33.81 57.89
N GLY A 304 -1.94 33.11 57.24
CA GLY A 304 -1.69 31.76 56.76
C GLY A 304 -2.71 31.32 55.74
N SER A 305 -2.35 30.28 54.99
CA SER A 305 -3.24 29.59 54.05
C SER A 305 -3.57 28.22 54.63
N PHE A 306 -4.85 27.90 54.73
CA PHE A 306 -5.37 26.60 55.17
C PHE A 306 -5.96 25.82 54.00
#